data_AF-A0A0L0GAI6-F1
#
_entry.id   AF-A0A0L0GAI6-F1
#
_cell.length_a   1.000
_cell.length_b   1.000
_cell.length_c   1.000
_cell.angle_alpha   90.00
_cell.angle_beta   90.00
_cell.angle_gamma   90.00
#
_symmetry.space_group_name_H-M   'P 1'
#
loop_
_entity.id
_entity.type
_entity.pdbx_description
1 polymer ?
#
loop_
_entity_poly.entity_id
_entity_poly.type
_entity_poly.pdbx_seq_one_letter_code
_entity_poly.pdbx_strand_id
1 'polypeptide(L)'
;MEDGNHTFVDAYGFVRPLEEKDVIDALQKKVAERDAARAIKWKKEKLFADVTKHASIDKLKPHCRLGIPSTLRGDVWLVVSGASVAMATNEDKYAQLIDRMSMINFSMSKPIETDVRRTFPNHVDFAGDGSDMDKV
;
A
#
# COMPACT_ATOMS: atom_id res chain seq x y z
N MET A 1 14.15 -32.35 -19.40
CA MET A 1 12.74 -32.15 -19.02
C MET A 1 12.75 -30.89 -18.18
N GLU A 2 12.57 -29.74 -18.83
CA GLU A 2 12.48 -28.45 -18.14
C GLU A 2 11.03 -28.29 -17.70
N ASP A 3 10.75 -28.62 -16.43
CA ASP A 3 9.52 -28.19 -15.78
C ASP A 3 9.65 -26.68 -15.56
N GLY A 4 9.37 -25.91 -16.62
CA GLY A 4 9.33 -24.47 -16.57
C GLY A 4 8.21 -24.07 -15.63
N ASN A 5 8.55 -23.73 -14.40
CA ASN A 5 7.61 -23.20 -13.42
C ASN A 5 7.10 -21.86 -13.96
N HIS A 6 5.98 -21.88 -14.67
CA HIS A 6 5.39 -20.69 -15.27
C HIS A 6 4.88 -19.81 -14.14
N THR A 7 5.38 -18.57 -14.04
CA THR A 7 4.99 -17.61 -13.02
C THR A 7 4.41 -16.34 -13.65
N PHE A 8 3.68 -15.56 -12.85
CA PHE A 8 3.22 -14.22 -13.22
C PHE A 8 3.42 -13.27 -12.04
N VAL A 9 3.44 -11.96 -12.33
CA VAL A 9 3.49 -10.90 -11.31
C VAL A 9 2.08 -10.35 -11.11
N ASP A 10 1.60 -10.34 -9.87
CA ASP A 10 0.29 -9.79 -9.55
C ASP A 10 0.27 -8.24 -9.50
N ALA A 11 -0.92 -7.67 -9.32
CA ALA A 11 -1.12 -6.22 -9.26
C ALA A 11 -0.39 -5.51 -8.10
N TYR A 12 0.16 -6.28 -7.16
CA TYR A 12 0.92 -5.80 -6.01
C TYR A 12 2.41 -6.13 -6.11
N GLY A 13 2.90 -6.62 -7.26
CA GLY A 13 4.32 -6.90 -7.47
C GLY A 13 4.79 -8.27 -6.95
N PHE A 14 3.89 -9.17 -6.54
CA PHE A 14 4.30 -10.51 -6.09
C PHE A 14 4.35 -11.49 -7.25
N VAL A 15 5.46 -12.22 -7.36
CA VAL A 15 5.65 -13.37 -8.25
C VAL A 15 4.88 -14.56 -7.69
N ARG A 16 4.00 -15.15 -8.50
CA ARG A 16 3.11 -16.26 -8.14
C ARG A 16 3.07 -17.33 -9.24
N PRO A 17 2.72 -18.58 -8.90
CA PRO A 17 2.50 -19.63 -9.89
C PRO A 17 1.37 -19.28 -10.86
N LEU A 18 1.54 -19.59 -12.15
CA LEU A 18 0.56 -19.26 -13.19
C LEU A 18 -0.79 -19.96 -12.98
N GLU A 19 -0.80 -21.12 -12.33
CA GLU A 19 -2.01 -21.88 -11.99
C GLU A 19 -2.94 -21.10 -11.05
N GLU A 20 -2.40 -20.16 -10.27
CA GLU A 20 -3.19 -19.30 -9.38
C GLU A 20 -3.82 -18.10 -10.09
N LYS A 21 -3.40 -17.80 -11.33
CA LYS A 21 -3.75 -16.56 -12.03
C LYS A 21 -5.26 -16.38 -12.17
N ASP A 22 -5.96 -17.38 -12.69
CA ASP A 22 -7.40 -17.29 -12.95
C ASP A 22 -8.20 -17.11 -11.65
N VAL A 23 -7.76 -17.79 -10.57
CA VAL A 23 -8.37 -17.65 -9.25
C VAL A 23 -8.17 -16.24 -8.71
N ILE A 24 -6.96 -15.71 -8.82
CA ILE A 24 -6.61 -14.35 -8.38
C ILE A 24 -7.39 -13.31 -9.19
N ASP A 25 -7.43 -13.42 -10.51
CA ASP A 25 -8.15 -12.51 -11.40
C ASP A 25 -9.66 -12.52 -11.08
N ALA A 26 -10.25 -13.69 -10.84
CA ALA A 26 -11.65 -13.81 -10.43
C ALA A 26 -11.91 -13.14 -9.05
N LEU A 27 -11.02 -13.34 -8.08
CA LEU A 27 -11.10 -12.71 -6.76
C LEU A 27 -10.97 -11.18 -6.87
N GLN A 28 -10.00 -10.70 -7.65
CA GLN A 28 -9.77 -9.27 -7.89
C GLN A 28 -10.99 -8.63 -8.56
N LYS A 29 -11.58 -9.28 -9.57
CA LYS A 29 -12.81 -8.81 -10.21
C LYS A 29 -13.96 -8.68 -9.22
N LYS A 30 -14.19 -9.70 -8.39
CA LYS A 30 -15.23 -9.67 -7.35
C LYS A 30 -14.99 -8.55 -6.32
N VAL A 31 -13.73 -8.35 -5.93
CA VAL A 31 -13.35 -7.24 -5.05
C VAL A 31 -13.58 -5.89 -5.72
N ALA A 32 -13.25 -5.74 -7.00
CA ALA A 32 -13.43 -4.51 -7.77
C ALA A 32 -14.91 -4.12 -7.91
N GLU A 33 -15.79 -5.08 -8.22
CA GLU A 33 -17.25 -4.85 -8.29
C GLU A 33 -17.81 -4.36 -6.94
N ARG A 34 -17.38 -5.02 -5.85
CA ARG A 34 -17.74 -4.63 -4.49
C ARG A 34 -17.20 -3.25 -4.12
N ASP A 35 -15.95 -2.96 -4.45
CA ASP A 35 -15.31 -1.68 -4.15
C ASP A 35 -15.94 -0.54 -4.99
N ALA A 36 -16.36 -0.80 -6.23
CA ALA A 36 -17.10 0.15 -7.06
C ALA A 36 -18.48 0.50 -6.46
N ALA A 37 -19.26 -0.51 -6.03
CA ALA A 37 -20.53 -0.29 -5.36
C ALA A 37 -20.36 0.53 -4.07
N ARG A 38 -19.30 0.24 -3.30
CA ARG A 38 -18.96 1.02 -2.09
C ARG A 38 -18.53 2.44 -2.44
N ALA A 39 -17.73 2.65 -3.48
CA ALA A 39 -17.30 3.99 -3.90
C ALA A 39 -18.50 4.88 -4.24
N ILE A 40 -19.52 4.33 -4.92
CA ILE A 40 -20.78 5.06 -5.19
C ILE A 40 -21.46 5.45 -3.87
N LYS A 41 -21.57 4.52 -2.91
CA LYS A 41 -22.17 4.79 -1.60
C LYS A 41 -21.40 5.88 -0.84
N TRP A 42 -20.07 5.78 -0.81
CA TRP A 42 -19.19 6.75 -0.16
C TRP A 42 -19.33 8.16 -0.74
N LYS A 43 -19.48 8.27 -2.07
CA LYS A 43 -19.76 9.54 -2.74
C LYS A 43 -21.17 10.06 -2.42
N LYS A 44 -22.19 9.21 -2.50
CA LYS A 44 -23.59 9.57 -2.22
C LYS A 44 -23.79 10.10 -0.81
N GLU A 45 -23.20 9.43 0.18
CA GLU A 45 -23.31 9.80 1.59
C GLU A 45 -22.29 10.86 2.02
N LYS A 46 -21.50 11.41 1.07
CA LYS A 46 -20.47 12.43 1.30
C LYS A 46 -19.46 12.05 2.39
N LEU A 47 -19.25 10.75 2.61
CA LEU A 47 -18.37 10.23 3.67
C LEU A 47 -16.94 10.73 3.50
N PHE A 48 -16.47 10.85 2.26
CA PHE A 48 -15.14 11.38 2.00
C PHE A 48 -14.99 12.85 2.46
N ALA A 49 -16.01 13.68 2.20
CA ALA A 49 -16.01 15.07 2.65
C ALA A 49 -16.14 15.18 4.18
N ASP A 50 -16.82 14.21 4.81
CA ASP A 50 -16.89 14.12 6.27
C ASP A 50 -15.52 13.73 6.85
N VAL A 51 -14.81 12.76 6.25
CA VAL A 51 -13.44 12.38 6.64
C VAL A 51 -12.51 13.59 6.61
N THR A 52 -12.44 14.30 5.48
CA THR A 52 -11.50 15.42 5.30
C THR A 52 -11.79 16.61 6.19
N LYS A 53 -13.03 16.75 6.68
CA LYS A 53 -13.43 17.77 7.66
C LYS A 53 -13.32 17.30 9.11
N HIS A 54 -12.79 16.10 9.34
CA HIS A 54 -12.78 15.42 10.64
C HIS A 54 -14.20 15.32 11.27
N ALA A 55 -15.24 15.31 10.43
CA ALA A 55 -16.62 15.31 10.84
C ALA A 55 -17.13 13.88 11.05
N SER A 56 -17.83 13.67 12.16
CA SER A 56 -18.67 12.49 12.45
C SER A 56 -18.01 11.12 12.29
N ILE A 57 -17.09 10.81 13.21
CA ILE A 57 -16.47 9.48 13.32
C ILE A 57 -17.50 8.33 13.43
N ASP A 58 -18.68 8.61 14.00
CA ASP A 58 -19.72 7.60 14.20
C ASP A 58 -20.44 7.20 12.91
N LYS A 59 -20.47 8.09 11.90
CA LYS A 59 -20.94 7.75 10.54
C LYS A 59 -19.88 6.99 9.74
N LEU A 60 -18.60 7.29 9.99
CA LEU A 60 -17.48 6.70 9.27
C LEU A 60 -17.13 5.30 9.75
N LYS A 61 -17.18 5.05 11.07
CA LYS A 61 -16.84 3.76 11.69
C LYS A 61 -17.54 2.55 11.01
N PRO A 62 -18.87 2.55 10.79
CA PRO A 62 -19.54 1.43 10.11
C PRO A 62 -19.01 1.21 8.68
N HIS A 63 -18.74 2.29 7.95
CA HIS A 63 -18.25 2.22 6.57
C HIS A 63 -16.81 1.73 6.48
N CYS A 64 -15.95 2.16 7.41
CA CYS A 64 -14.59 1.63 7.53
C CYS A 64 -14.59 0.13 7.87
N ARG A 65 -15.49 -0.33 8.76
CA ARG A 65 -15.64 -1.77 9.10
C ARG A 65 -16.12 -2.62 7.92
N LEU A 66 -16.98 -2.07 7.06
CA LEU A 66 -17.38 -2.73 5.82
C LEU A 66 -16.24 -2.77 4.80
N GLY A 67 -15.33 -1.80 4.86
CA GLY A 67 -14.13 -1.69 4.04
C GLY A 67 -14.15 -0.45 3.17
N ILE A 68 -13.01 0.24 3.15
CA ILE A 68 -12.79 1.44 2.34
C ILE A 68 -12.50 1.01 0.89
N PRO A 69 -13.19 1.59 -0.12
CA PRO A 69 -12.90 1.34 -1.53
C PRO A 69 -11.42 1.58 -1.85
N SER A 70 -10.79 0.71 -2.64
CA SER A 70 -9.37 0.83 -3.00
C SER A 70 -8.98 2.24 -3.47
N THR A 71 -9.80 2.87 -4.30
CA THR A 71 -9.59 4.22 -4.85
C THR A 71 -9.61 5.34 -3.82
N LEU A 72 -10.17 5.11 -2.63
CA LEU A 72 -10.26 6.09 -1.55
C LEU A 72 -9.32 5.78 -0.38
N ARG A 73 -8.64 4.63 -0.37
CA ARG A 73 -7.82 4.20 0.78
C ARG A 73 -6.70 5.18 1.07
N GLY A 74 -5.98 5.64 0.06
CA GLY A 74 -4.86 6.57 0.23
C GLY A 74 -5.26 7.80 1.04
N ASP A 75 -6.28 8.51 0.58
CA ASP A 75 -6.76 9.72 1.23
C ASP A 75 -7.43 9.44 2.58
N VAL A 76 -8.29 8.42 2.67
CA VAL A 76 -9.03 8.12 3.91
C VAL A 76 -8.10 7.65 5.01
N TRP A 77 -7.13 6.78 4.71
CA TRP A 77 -6.14 6.34 5.70
C TRP A 77 -5.21 7.48 6.11
N LEU A 78 -4.82 8.36 5.18
CA LEU A 78 -4.00 9.53 5.49
C LEU A 78 -4.70 10.43 6.52
N VAL A 79 -6.00 10.66 6.36
CA VAL A 79 -6.76 11.50 7.28
C VAL A 79 -7.10 10.80 8.60
N VAL A 80 -7.59 9.55 8.55
CA VAL A 80 -8.03 8.81 9.76
C VAL A 80 -6.85 8.48 10.68
N SER A 81 -5.66 8.26 10.14
CA SER A 81 -4.44 8.03 10.95
C SER A 81 -3.90 9.31 11.60
N GLY A 82 -4.40 10.49 11.20
CA GLY A 82 -3.84 11.78 11.60
C GLY A 82 -2.57 12.17 10.84
N ALA A 83 -2.11 11.33 9.90
CA ALA A 83 -0.92 11.61 9.10
C ALA A 83 -1.09 12.89 8.25
N SER A 84 -2.29 13.21 7.77
CA SER A 84 -2.55 14.47 7.05
C SER A 84 -2.20 15.71 7.89
N VAL A 85 -2.57 15.71 9.17
CA VAL A 85 -2.26 16.81 10.10
C VAL A 85 -0.79 16.83 10.44
N ALA A 86 -0.18 15.65 10.68
CA ALA A 86 1.26 15.54 10.94
C ALA A 86 2.10 16.08 9.77
N MET A 87 1.71 15.78 8.52
CA MET A 87 2.38 16.30 7.33
C MET A 87 2.22 17.82 7.20
N ALA A 88 1.00 18.34 7.36
CA ALA A 88 0.74 19.78 7.28
C ALA A 88 1.46 20.60 8.37
N THR A 89 1.67 20.01 9.55
CA THR A 89 2.38 20.66 10.67
C THR A 89 3.90 20.53 10.59
N ASN A 90 4.42 19.62 9.77
CA ASN A 90 5.84 19.32 9.65
C ASN A 90 6.26 19.32 8.18
N GLU A 91 6.02 20.43 7.50
CA GLU A 91 6.38 20.62 6.09
C GLU A 91 7.91 20.41 5.91
N ASP A 92 8.29 19.76 4.81
CA ASP A 92 9.67 19.36 4.47
C ASP A 92 10.40 18.43 5.46
N LYS A 93 9.77 18.07 6.59
CA LYS A 93 10.42 17.30 7.64
C LYS A 93 10.92 15.94 7.17
N TYR A 94 10.14 15.27 6.31
CA TYR A 94 10.53 13.99 5.74
C TYR A 94 11.81 14.12 4.90
N ALA A 95 11.87 15.10 3.97
CA ALA A 95 13.04 15.34 3.14
C ALA A 95 14.29 15.65 3.99
N GLN A 96 14.15 16.52 5.00
CA GLN A 96 15.25 16.84 5.92
C GLN A 96 15.76 15.63 6.71
N LEU A 97 14.87 14.69 7.08
CA LEU A 97 15.26 13.45 7.76
C LEU A 97 16.02 12.51 6.82
N ILE A 98 15.63 12.44 5.55
CA ILE A 98 16.36 11.68 4.53
C ILE A 98 17.76 12.26 4.31
N ASP A 99 17.89 13.58 4.16
CA ASP A 99 19.18 14.24 4.00
C ASP A 99 20.08 14.05 5.22
N ARG A 100 19.53 14.14 6.43
CA ARG A 100 20.28 13.85 7.65
C ARG A 100 20.76 12.39 7.69
N MET A 101 19.92 11.46 7.25
CA MET A 101 20.24 10.04 7.25
C MET A 101 21.37 9.71 6.28
N SER A 102 21.34 10.27 5.07
CA SER A 102 22.37 10.01 4.05
C SER A 102 23.77 10.46 4.49
N MET A 103 23.84 11.41 5.44
CA MET A 103 25.09 11.91 6.01
C MET A 103 25.64 11.08 7.19
N ILE A 104 24.89 10.10 7.70
CA ILE A 104 25.26 9.32 8.90
C ILE A 104 25.30 7.83 8.55
N ASN A 105 26.35 7.12 8.96
CA ASN A 105 26.38 5.66 8.85
C ASN A 105 25.29 5.06 9.75
N PHE A 106 24.18 4.65 9.15
CA PHE A 106 23.00 4.20 9.87
C PHE A 106 23.12 2.73 10.27
N SER A 107 23.31 2.47 11.56
CA SER A 107 23.48 1.12 12.10
C SER A 107 22.29 0.18 11.84
N MET A 108 21.10 0.71 11.55
CA MET A 108 19.90 -0.09 11.28
C MET A 108 19.65 -0.35 9.79
N SER A 109 20.48 0.14 8.86
CA SER A 109 20.29 -0.10 7.41
C SER A 109 20.28 -1.60 7.08
N LYS A 110 21.32 -2.31 7.53
CA LYS A 110 21.48 -3.75 7.28
C LYS A 110 20.39 -4.61 7.94
N PRO A 111 19.98 -4.38 9.21
CA PRO A 111 18.80 -5.01 9.77
C PRO A 111 17.51 -4.77 8.98
N ILE A 112 17.22 -3.51 8.59
CA ILE A 112 16.01 -3.18 7.82
C ILE A 112 15.99 -3.93 6.49
N GLU A 113 17.11 -3.89 5.75
CA GLU A 113 17.22 -4.54 4.44
C GLU A 113 17.06 -6.07 4.54
N THR A 114 17.64 -6.67 5.58
CA THR A 114 17.48 -8.10 5.86
C THR A 114 16.01 -8.45 6.17
N ASP A 115 15.33 -7.59 6.94
CA ASP A 115 13.94 -7.77 7.33
C ASP A 115 12.97 -7.60 6.16
N VAL A 116 13.22 -6.64 5.27
CA VAL A 116 12.45 -6.45 4.03
C VAL A 116 12.55 -7.69 3.14
N ARG A 117 13.76 -8.21 2.91
CA ARG A 117 13.97 -9.41 2.07
C ARG A 117 13.26 -10.65 2.60
N ARG A 118 13.35 -10.92 3.91
CA ARG A 118 12.67 -12.09 4.50
C ARG A 118 11.15 -11.93 4.60
N THR A 119 10.64 -10.70 4.61
CA THR A 119 9.19 -10.42 4.66
C THR A 119 8.54 -10.54 3.29
N PHE A 120 9.22 -10.08 2.23
CA PHE A 120 8.70 -10.07 0.86
C PHE A 120 9.62 -10.81 -0.13
N PRO A 121 9.92 -12.10 0.09
CA PRO A 121 10.91 -12.84 -0.69
C PRO A 121 10.54 -13.03 -2.17
N ASN A 122 9.25 -12.91 -2.50
CA ASN A 122 8.72 -13.12 -3.86
C ASN A 122 8.25 -11.82 -4.52
N HIS A 123 8.57 -10.65 -3.96
CA HIS A 123 8.14 -9.36 -4.52
C HIS A 123 9.21 -8.80 -5.45
N VAL A 124 8.85 -8.37 -6.66
CA VAL A 124 9.83 -7.95 -7.68
C VAL A 124 10.78 -6.84 -7.22
N ASP A 125 10.30 -5.89 -6.43
CA ASP A 125 11.13 -4.78 -5.92
C ASP A 125 12.00 -5.13 -4.70
N PHE A 126 11.76 -6.28 -4.06
CA PHE A 126 12.41 -6.67 -2.80
C PHE A 126 13.14 -8.02 -2.88
N ALA A 127 12.87 -8.81 -3.92
CA ALA A 127 13.48 -10.08 -4.21
C ALA A 127 14.75 -9.84 -5.04
N GLY A 128 15.85 -9.55 -4.37
CA GLY A 128 17.18 -9.43 -4.95
C GLY A 128 18.26 -9.52 -3.89
N ASP A 129 19.42 -10.08 -4.24
CA ASP A 129 20.66 -9.65 -3.59
C ASP A 129 20.86 -8.17 -3.95
N GLY A 130 21.45 -7.38 -3.05
CA GLY A 130 21.56 -5.93 -3.19
C GLY A 130 22.44 -5.44 -4.36
N SER A 131 22.53 -6.16 -5.48
CA SER A 131 23.32 -5.82 -6.67
C SER A 131 22.58 -5.02 -7.75
N ASP A 132 21.25 -4.88 -7.69
CA ASP A 132 20.48 -4.14 -8.72
C ASP A 132 19.91 -2.78 -8.25
N MET A 133 20.16 -2.37 -7.00
CA MET A 133 19.76 -1.05 -6.48
C MET A 133 20.74 0.09 -6.83
N ASP A 134 21.86 -0.20 -7.53
CA ASP A 134 22.85 0.78 -7.97
C ASP A 134 22.57 1.36 -9.38
N LYS A 135 21.35 1.20 -9.91
CA LYS A 135 20.95 1.74 -11.22
C LYS A 135 19.67 2.55 -11.17
N VAL A 136 19.65 3.65 -10.42
CA VAL A 136 18.86 4.86 -10.75
C VAL A 136 19.65 6.09 -10.34
#